data_AF-A0A2N7XT84-F1
#
_entry.id   AF-A0A2N7XT84-F1
#
_cell.length_a   1.000
_cell.length_b   1.000
_cell.length_c   1.000
_cell.angle_alpha   90.00
_cell.angle_beta   90.00
_cell.angle_gamma   90.00
#
_symmetry.space_group_name_H-M   'P 1'
#
loop_
_entity.id
_entity.type
_entity.pdbx_description
1 polymer ?
#
loop_
_entity_poly.entity_id
_entity_poly.type
_entity_poly.pdbx_seq_one_letter_code
_entity_poly.pdbx_strand_id
1 'polypeptide(L)'
;ANWGPADTLVLDLPPGTGDVQLTMIQKYRPSGAVIVSTPQDLALIDARRAIDLFVKAGVPIIGLIENMAGYVCPSCGEVSDPFGTGGA
;
A
#
# COMPACT_ATOMS: atom_id res chain seq x y z
N ALA A 1 2.81 -8.37 -22.40
CA ALA A 1 2.93 -6.95 -22.74
C ALA A 1 4.38 -6.65 -23.09
N ASN A 2 4.64 -5.78 -24.07
CA ASN A 2 5.98 -5.31 -24.42
C ASN A 2 6.14 -3.91 -23.83
N TRP A 3 6.86 -3.79 -22.72
CA TRP A 3 7.06 -2.54 -22.01
C TRP A 3 8.31 -1.76 -22.47
N GLY A 4 9.04 -2.28 -23.46
CA GLY A 4 10.29 -1.68 -23.93
C GLY A 4 11.36 -1.64 -22.82
N PRO A 5 12.33 -0.71 -22.91
CA PRO A 5 13.34 -0.50 -21.88
C PRO A 5 12.75 0.33 -20.72
N ALA A 6 12.04 -0.31 -19.81
CA ALA A 6 11.56 0.31 -18.58
C ALA A 6 12.47 -0.07 -17.40
N ASP A 7 13.00 0.94 -16.70
CA ASP A 7 13.82 0.72 -15.49
C ASP A 7 12.97 0.29 -14.29
N THR A 8 11.69 0.64 -14.29
CA THR A 8 10.76 0.34 -13.20
C THR A 8 9.38 0.09 -13.74
N LEU A 9 8.73 -0.96 -13.24
CA LEU A 9 7.33 -1.26 -13.51
C LEU A 9 6.56 -1.24 -12.18
N VAL A 10 5.59 -0.32 -12.08
CA VAL A 10 4.67 -0.28 -10.95
C VAL A 10 3.47 -1.14 -11.28
N LEU A 11 3.14 -2.06 -10.38
CA LEU A 11 1.99 -2.95 -10.50
C LEU A 11 0.97 -2.56 -9.44
N ASP A 12 -0.21 -2.14 -9.89
CA ASP A 12 -1.36 -1.99 -9.00
C ASP A 12 -2.00 -3.35 -8.76
N LEU A 13 -2.10 -3.73 -7.49
CA LEU A 13 -2.63 -5.02 -7.08
C LEU A 13 -4.04 -4.82 -6.56
N PRO A 14 -4.94 -5.80 -6.74
CA PRO A 14 -6.22 -5.76 -6.06
C PRO A 14 -6.01 -5.64 -4.54
N PRO A 15 -6.97 -5.09 -3.79
CA PRO A 15 -6.85 -4.93 -2.35
C PRO A 15 -6.75 -6.29 -1.63
N GLY A 16 -6.25 -6.25 -0.40
CA GLY A 16 -6.18 -7.41 0.50
C GLY A 16 -4.95 -8.30 0.28
N THR A 17 -5.06 -9.55 0.74
CA THR A 17 -3.97 -10.55 0.77
C THR A 17 -4.37 -11.85 0.09
N GLY A 18 -5.14 -11.76 -0.99
CA GLY A 18 -5.69 -12.91 -1.71
C GLY A 18 -4.67 -13.63 -2.62
N ASP A 19 -5.21 -14.51 -3.45
CA ASP A 19 -4.40 -15.39 -4.32
C ASP A 19 -3.66 -14.65 -5.43
N VAL A 20 -4.14 -13.46 -5.83
CA VAL A 20 -3.50 -12.66 -6.89
C VAL A 20 -2.13 -12.16 -6.41
N GLN A 21 -2.04 -11.69 -5.17
CA GLN A 21 -0.81 -11.21 -4.56
C GLN A 21 0.20 -12.37 -4.45
N LEU A 22 -0.23 -13.54 -3.97
CA LEU A 22 0.60 -14.74 -3.90
C LEU A 22 1.10 -15.18 -5.27
N THR A 23 0.20 -15.24 -6.26
CA THR A 23 0.54 -15.61 -7.63
C THR A 23 1.57 -14.65 -8.23
N MET A 24 1.39 -13.34 -7.99
CA MET A 24 2.33 -12.32 -8.45
C MET A 24 3.72 -12.52 -7.82
N ILE A 25 3.79 -12.72 -6.50
CA ILE A 25 5.07 -12.92 -5.80
C ILE A 25 5.77 -14.20 -6.28
N GLN A 26 5.03 -15.30 -6.41
CA GLN A 26 5.58 -16.58 -6.85
C GLN A 26 6.09 -16.55 -8.30
N LYS A 27 5.35 -15.87 -9.19
CA LYS A 27 5.64 -15.88 -10.62
C LYS A 27 6.68 -14.84 -11.03
N TYR A 28 6.65 -13.66 -10.41
CA TYR A 28 7.42 -12.50 -10.88
C TYR A 28 8.41 -11.95 -9.86
N ARG A 29 8.33 -12.34 -8.58
CA ARG A 29 9.24 -11.92 -7.50
C ARG A 29 9.60 -10.41 -7.56
N PRO A 30 8.69 -9.53 -7.13
CA PRO A 30 8.91 -8.09 -7.23
C PRO A 30 10.13 -7.66 -6.40
N SER A 31 10.81 -6.61 -6.85
CA SER A 31 11.96 -6.02 -6.15
C SER A 31 11.60 -5.40 -4.81
N GLY A 32 10.31 -5.09 -4.59
CA GLY A 32 9.77 -4.64 -3.32
C GLY A 32 8.29 -4.31 -3.41
N ALA A 33 7.68 -4.02 -2.26
CA ALA A 33 6.27 -3.64 -2.14
C ALA A 33 6.12 -2.30 -1.41
N VAL A 34 5.20 -1.47 -1.90
CA VAL A 34 4.71 -0.28 -1.20
C VAL A 34 3.31 -0.61 -0.70
N ILE A 35 3.08 -0.45 0.59
CA ILE A 35 1.77 -0.68 1.21
C ILE A 35 1.03 0.66 1.27
N VAL A 36 -0.22 0.68 0.86
CA VAL A 36 -1.10 1.86 0.96
C VAL A 36 -2.25 1.52 1.89
N SER A 37 -2.48 2.36 2.89
CA SER A 37 -3.58 2.22 3.84
C SER A 37 -4.24 3.57 4.10
N THR A 38 -5.22 3.60 4.99
CA THR A 38 -5.89 4.82 5.47
C THR A 38 -5.89 4.80 7.01
N PRO A 39 -6.07 5.94 7.72
CA PRO A 39 -5.87 6.02 9.17
C PRO A 39 -6.80 5.16 10.01
N GLN A 40 -7.88 4.63 9.42
CA GLN A 40 -8.87 3.82 10.13
C GLN A 40 -8.31 2.45 10.50
N ASP A 41 -8.63 1.99 11.71
CA ASP A 41 -8.12 0.72 12.27
C ASP A 41 -8.33 -0.48 11.36
N LEU A 42 -9.49 -0.57 10.70
CA LEU A 42 -9.79 -1.68 9.78
C LEU A 42 -8.78 -1.74 8.62
N ALA A 43 -8.44 -0.58 8.05
CA ALA A 43 -7.47 -0.50 6.96
C ALA A 43 -6.03 -0.79 7.45
N LEU A 44 -5.70 -0.39 8.68
CA LEU A 44 -4.40 -0.66 9.30
C LEU A 44 -4.22 -2.16 9.62
N ILE A 45 -5.29 -2.85 10.03
CA ILE A 45 -5.26 -4.30 10.25
C ILE A 45 -4.95 -5.03 8.94
N ASP A 46 -5.58 -4.63 7.84
CA ASP A 46 -5.33 -5.24 6.53
C ASP A 46 -3.93 -4.90 6.00
N ALA A 47 -3.44 -3.69 6.24
CA ALA A 47 -2.05 -3.31 5.91
C ALA A 47 -1.03 -4.18 6.66
N ARG A 48 -1.25 -4.47 7.95
CA ARG A 48 -0.40 -5.39 8.73
C ARG A 48 -0.37 -6.80 8.13
N ARG A 49 -1.53 -7.33 7.73
CA ARG A 49 -1.62 -8.65 7.07
C ARG A 49 -0.86 -8.66 5.74
N ALA A 50 -0.95 -7.59 4.95
CA ALA A 50 -0.22 -7.47 3.70
C ALA A 50 1.30 -7.42 3.92
N ILE A 51 1.76 -6.64 4.91
CA ILE A 51 3.17 -6.62 5.32
C ILE A 51 3.67 -8.03 5.64
N ASP A 52 2.93 -8.76 6.48
CA ASP A 52 3.29 -10.13 6.86
C ASP A 52 3.38 -11.08 5.66
N LEU A 53 2.46 -10.95 4.69
CA LEU A 53 2.46 -11.74 3.46
C LEU A 53 3.74 -11.55 2.66
N PHE A 54 4.11 -10.30 2.38
CA PHE A 54 5.29 -9.98 1.58
C PHE A 54 6.59 -10.32 2.31
N VAL A 55 6.67 -10.06 3.63
CA VAL A 55 7.84 -10.42 4.45
C VAL A 55 8.05 -11.94 4.47
N LYS A 56 6.99 -12.74 4.68
CA LYS A 56 7.09 -14.21 4.63
C LYS A 56 7.50 -14.73 3.26
N ALA A 57 7.13 -14.02 2.20
CA ALA A 57 7.50 -14.35 0.84
C ALA A 57 8.89 -13.81 0.43
N GLY A 58 9.61 -13.15 1.35
CA GLY A 58 10.96 -12.62 1.12
C GLY A 58 11.00 -11.37 0.23
N VAL A 59 9.87 -10.69 0.04
CA VAL A 59 9.78 -9.44 -0.70
C VAL A 59 9.98 -8.27 0.27
N PRO A 60 10.94 -7.36 0.03
CA PRO A 60 11.18 -6.24 0.93
C PRO A 60 10.05 -5.21 0.86
N ILE A 61 9.67 -4.69 2.03
CA ILE A 61 8.76 -3.54 2.11
C ILE A 61 9.57 -2.27 1.91
N ILE A 62 9.26 -1.52 0.86
CA ILE A 62 9.90 -0.23 0.55
C ILE A 62 9.36 0.85 1.50
N GLY A 63 8.06 0.80 1.80
CA GLY A 63 7.43 1.73 2.74
C GLY A 63 5.92 1.51 2.87
N LEU A 64 5.34 2.23 3.84
CA LEU A 64 3.90 2.35 4.08
C LEU A 64 3.49 3.80 3.80
N ILE A 65 2.44 3.98 3.01
CA ILE A 65 1.80 5.26 2.75
C ILE A 65 0.44 5.26 3.44
N GLU A 66 0.24 6.20 4.36
CA GLU A 66 -1.07 6.49 4.93
C GLU A 66 -1.78 7.53 4.04
N ASN A 67 -2.71 7.06 3.22
CA ASN A 67 -3.51 7.89 2.35
C ASN A 67 -4.70 8.49 3.12
N MET A 68 -5.23 9.61 2.65
CA MET A 68 -6.35 10.32 3.30
C MET A 68 -6.07 10.70 4.78
N ALA A 69 -4.78 10.86 5.14
CA ALA A 69 -4.32 11.26 6.47
C ALA A 69 -4.41 12.79 6.65
N GLY A 70 -5.62 13.33 6.47
CA GLY A 70 -5.90 14.76 6.60
C GLY A 70 -6.39 15.41 5.30
N TYR A 71 -6.97 16.58 5.47
CA TYR A 71 -7.55 17.40 4.43
C TYR A 71 -7.17 18.86 4.65
N VAL A 72 -6.46 19.45 3.69
CA VAL A 72 -6.13 20.88 3.69
C VAL A 72 -7.23 21.61 2.94
N CYS A 73 -8.00 22.45 3.63
CA CYS A 73 -9.06 23.23 3.01
C CYS A 73 -8.47 24.21 1.98
N PRO A 74 -8.87 24.17 0.70
CA PRO A 74 -8.31 25.03 -0.33
C PRO A 74 -8.69 26.51 -0.17
N SER A 75 -9.71 26.83 0.63
CA SER A 75 -10.20 28.19 0.82
C SER A 75 -9.58 28.92 2.01
N CYS A 76 -9.23 28.20 3.09
CA CYS A 76 -8.69 28.79 4.32
C CYS A 76 -7.36 28.19 4.79
N GLY A 77 -6.88 27.10 4.19
CA GLY A 77 -5.63 26.42 4.56
C GLY A 77 -5.71 25.63 5.87
N GLU A 78 -6.86 25.58 6.52
CA GLU A 78 -7.07 24.78 7.74
C GLU A 78 -6.93 23.29 7.43
N VAL A 79 -6.26 22.57 8.33
CA VAL A 79 -6.09 21.12 8.25
C VAL A 79 -7.13 20.46 9.14
N SER A 80 -7.87 19.52 8.58
CA SER A 80 -8.80 18.67 9.33
C SER A 80 -8.55 17.20 9.04
N ASP A 81 -8.94 16.33 9.97
CA ASP A 81 -8.73 14.89 9.88
C ASP A 81 -10.07 14.17 9.76
N PRO A 82 -10.74 14.23 8.58
CA PRO A 82 -12.08 13.66 8.39
C PRO A 82 -12.13 12.15 8.62
N PHE A 83 -10.98 11.49 8.57
CA PHE A 83 -10.82 10.05 8.73
C PHE A 83 -10.07 9.65 10.00
N GLY A 84 -9.85 10.62 10.91
CA GLY A 84 -9.07 10.44 12.13
C GLY A 84 -7.56 10.53 11.90
N THR A 85 -6.82 10.51 13.00
CA THR A 85 -5.35 10.59 13.02
C THR A 85 -4.77 9.38 13.73
N GLY A 86 -3.80 8.71 13.10
CA GLY A 86 -2.84 7.87 13.81
C GLY A 86 -3.37 6.61 14.48
N GLY A 87 -4.37 5.93 13.91
CA GLY A 87 -4.78 4.56 14.26
C GLY A 87 -4.77 4.23 15.76
N ALA A 88 -5.81 4.63 16.49
CA ALA A 88 -5.99 4.36 17.91
C ALA A 88 -7.39 3.83 18.21
#